data_AF-A0A7V9DSS8-F1
#
_entry.id   AF-A0A7V9DSS8-F1
#
_cell.length_a   1.000
_cell.length_b   1.000
_cell.length_c   1.000
_cell.angle_alpha   90.00
_cell.angle_beta   90.00
_cell.angle_gamma   90.00
#
_symmetry.space_group_name_H-M   'P 1'
#
loop_
_entity.id
_entity.type
_entity.pdbx_description
1 polymer ?
#
loop_
_entity_poly.entity_id
_entity_poly.type
_entity_poly.pdbx_seq_one_letter_code
_entity_poly.pdbx_strand_id
1 'polypeptide(L)'
;MHRRQRKRDDAGVPPQPRPSPPLDELSGAIIEQLQQDGRRAYARIGETVGLSEAAVRQRVQRLIESGVMQIVAVTDPLQIGLHRQAMVGITTEGDVQSVADALAELDEVDYVV
;
A
#
# COMPACT_ATOMS: atom_id res chain seq x y z
N MET A 1 -6.28 1.10 35.99
CA MET A 1 -5.28 2.17 35.75
C MET A 1 -4.12 1.57 34.96
N HIS A 2 -3.71 2.20 33.85
CA HIS A 2 -2.72 1.80 32.81
C HIS A 2 -3.33 1.44 31.45
N ARG A 3 -4.01 2.44 30.87
CA ARG A 3 -4.35 2.55 29.45
C ARG A 3 -3.04 2.72 28.69
N ARG A 4 -2.44 1.63 28.21
CA ARG A 4 -1.28 1.71 27.32
C ARG A 4 -1.77 2.18 25.96
N GLN A 5 -1.52 3.47 25.69
CA GLN A 5 -1.57 4.11 24.39
C GLN A 5 -0.64 3.33 23.44
N ARG A 6 -1.13 2.26 22.80
CA ARG A 6 -0.47 1.74 21.60
C ARG A 6 -0.79 2.75 20.52
N LYS A 7 0.23 3.54 20.20
CA LYS A 7 0.34 4.33 18.98
C LYS A 7 -0.17 3.44 17.85
N ARG A 8 -1.33 3.80 17.28
CA ARG A 8 -1.87 3.13 16.10
C ARG A 8 -0.83 3.37 15.02
N ASP A 9 -0.02 2.35 14.76
CA ASP A 9 0.82 2.34 13.59
C ASP A 9 -0.16 2.27 12.40
N ASP A 10 -0.03 3.18 11.43
CA ASP A 10 -0.81 3.26 10.17
C ASP A 10 -0.58 2.01 9.28
N ALA A 11 -0.72 0.82 9.85
CA ALA A 11 -0.50 -0.45 9.21
C ALA A 11 -1.66 -0.71 8.25
N GLY A 12 -1.39 -0.53 6.96
CA GLY A 12 -1.97 -1.39 5.93
C GLY A 12 -3.25 -0.92 5.26
N VAL A 13 -3.90 0.18 5.68
CA VAL A 13 -5.06 0.69 4.91
C VAL A 13 -4.57 1.16 3.53
N PRO A 14 -4.97 0.50 2.43
CA PRO A 14 -4.64 0.98 1.10
C PRO A 14 -5.31 2.34 0.91
N PRO A 15 -4.60 3.33 0.36
CA PRO A 15 -5.25 4.57 0.00
C PRO A 15 -6.35 4.26 -1.00
N GLN A 16 -7.57 4.73 -0.70
CA GLN A 16 -8.71 4.64 -1.61
C GLN A 16 -8.27 5.21 -2.98
N PRO A 17 -8.47 4.49 -4.10
CA PRO A 17 -7.96 4.89 -5.39
C PRO A 17 -8.59 6.23 -5.81
N ARG A 18 -7.81 7.30 -5.68
CA ARG A 18 -8.15 8.61 -6.26
C ARG A 18 -7.96 8.52 -7.77
N PRO A 19 -8.69 9.29 -8.59
CA PRO A 19 -8.46 9.33 -10.03
C PRO A 19 -6.98 9.63 -10.29
N SER A 20 -6.27 8.57 -10.71
CA SER A 20 -4.82 8.56 -10.80
C SER A 20 -4.42 8.96 -12.22
N PRO A 21 -3.37 9.77 -12.40
CA PRO A 21 -2.82 10.02 -13.73
C PRO A 21 -2.44 8.67 -14.36
N PRO A 22 -2.52 8.52 -15.70
CA PRO A 22 -2.24 7.27 -16.37
C PRO A 22 -0.88 6.73 -15.92
N LEU A 23 -0.85 5.47 -15.46
CA LEU A 23 0.38 4.74 -15.25
C LEU A 23 1.09 4.63 -16.60
N ASP A 24 2.02 5.55 -16.85
CA ASP A 24 2.87 5.50 -18.03
C ASP A 24 3.91 4.38 -17.89
N GLU A 25 4.47 3.95 -19.02
CA GLU A 25 5.40 2.83 -19.07
C GLU A 25 6.60 3.00 -18.12
N LEU A 26 7.09 4.24 -17.97
CA LEU A 26 8.17 4.57 -17.04
C LEU A 26 7.76 4.41 -15.57
N SER A 27 6.53 4.79 -15.19
CA SER A 27 6.03 4.55 -13.83
C SER A 27 5.87 3.05 -13.57
N GLY A 28 5.38 2.30 -14.55
CA GLY A 28 5.33 0.83 -14.48
C GLY A 28 6.71 0.22 -14.24
N ALA A 29 7.71 0.61 -15.02
CA ALA A 29 9.08 0.13 -14.85
C ALA A 29 9.67 0.48 -13.47
N ILE A 30 9.40 1.68 -12.94
CA ILE A 30 9.83 2.06 -11.58
C ILE A 30 9.16 1.18 -10.52
N ILE A 31 7.86 0.90 -10.67
CA ILE A 31 7.11 0.02 -9.75
C ILE A 31 7.73 -1.38 -9.76
N GLU A 32 8.05 -1.95 -10.93
CA GLU A 32 8.68 -3.26 -11.03
C GLU A 32 10.03 -3.31 -10.27
N GLN A 33 10.85 -2.26 -10.38
CA GLN A 33 12.12 -2.18 -9.64
C GLN A 33 11.89 -2.17 -8.11
N LEU A 34 10.85 -1.48 -7.65
CA LEU A 34 10.50 -1.38 -6.22
C LEU A 34 9.75 -2.61 -5.70
N GLN A 35 9.00 -3.33 -6.53
CA GLN A 35 8.39 -4.60 -6.16
C GLN A 35 9.46 -5.66 -5.87
N GLN A 36 10.57 -5.64 -6.61
CA GLN A 36 11.72 -6.52 -6.35
C GLN A 36 12.45 -6.12 -5.05
N ASP A 37 12.66 -4.82 -4.85
CA ASP A 37 13.30 -4.29 -3.65
C ASP A 37 12.82 -2.86 -3.38
N GLY A 38 11.88 -2.71 -2.45
CA GLY A 38 11.32 -1.41 -2.06
C GLY A 38 12.34 -0.46 -1.42
N ARG A 39 13.53 -0.96 -1.07
CA ARG A 39 14.64 -0.17 -0.50
C ARG A 39 15.68 0.22 -1.54
N ARG A 40 15.49 -0.15 -2.81
CA ARG A 40 16.43 0.14 -3.90
C ARG A 40 16.64 1.64 -4.03
N ALA A 41 17.91 2.05 -4.10
CA ALA A 41 18.26 3.46 -4.26
C ALA A 41 17.71 4.01 -5.58
N TYR A 42 17.08 5.19 -5.54
CA TYR A 42 16.47 5.82 -6.71
C TYR A 42 17.49 6.12 -7.82
N ALA A 43 18.76 6.35 -7.48
CA ALA A 43 19.83 6.50 -8.46
C ALA A 43 19.99 5.23 -9.33
N ARG A 44 20.01 4.03 -8.71
CA ARG A 44 20.09 2.76 -9.43
C ARG A 44 18.84 2.45 -10.25
N ILE A 45 17.68 2.82 -9.74
CA ILE A 45 16.43 2.72 -10.51
C ILE A 45 16.56 3.60 -11.76
N GLY A 46 17.01 4.85 -11.59
CA GLY A 46 17.24 5.81 -12.68
C GLY A 46 18.20 5.28 -13.75
N GLU A 47 19.32 4.68 -13.34
CA GLU A 47 20.26 4.00 -14.25
C GLU A 47 19.58 2.90 -15.09
N THR A 48 18.64 2.17 -14.49
CA THR A 48 17.93 1.06 -15.15
C THR A 48 16.83 1.55 -16.10
N VAL A 49 16.09 2.61 -15.72
CA VAL A 49 14.94 3.11 -16.50
C VAL A 49 15.26 4.32 -17.39
N GLY A 50 16.52 4.76 -17.43
CA GLY A 50 16.95 5.90 -18.25
C GLY A 50 16.51 7.28 -17.73
N LEU A 51 16.38 7.43 -16.40
CA LEU A 51 15.96 8.67 -15.74
C LEU A 51 17.00 9.17 -14.73
N SER A 52 16.98 10.48 -14.44
CA SER A 52 17.73 11.01 -13.31
C SER A 52 17.10 10.56 -11.97
N GLU A 53 17.91 10.52 -10.91
CA GLU A 53 17.41 10.21 -9.56
C GLU A 53 16.24 11.13 -9.16
N ALA A 54 16.35 12.43 -9.46
CA ALA A 54 15.31 13.41 -9.16
C ALA A 54 13.99 13.12 -9.88
N ALA A 55 14.06 12.68 -11.15
CA ALA A 55 12.88 12.30 -11.92
C ALA A 55 12.22 11.02 -11.36
N VAL A 56 13.01 10.02 -10.96
CA VAL A 56 12.50 8.82 -10.28
C VAL A 56 11.82 9.20 -8.97
N ARG A 57 12.47 10.02 -8.13
CA ARG A 57 11.91 10.51 -6.86
C ARG A 57 10.57 11.18 -7.05
N GLN A 58 10.45 12.08 -8.02
CA GLN A 58 9.20 12.79 -8.30
C GLN A 58 8.08 11.84 -8.78
N ARG A 59 8.42 10.83 -9.56
CA ARG A 59 7.46 9.80 -10.01
C ARG A 59 6.98 8.94 -8.85
N VAL A 60 7.90 8.43 -8.03
CA VAL A 60 7.57 7.63 -6.83
C VAL A 60 6.69 8.44 -5.87
N GLN A 61 7.05 9.70 -5.61
CA GLN A 61 6.26 10.57 -4.73
C GLN A 61 4.82 10.73 -5.24
N ARG A 62 4.64 10.98 -6.55
CA ARG A 62 3.31 11.08 -7.15
C ARG A 62 2.50 9.79 -7.03
N LEU A 63 3.13 8.63 -7.25
CA LEU A 63 2.47 7.33 -7.11
C LEU A 63 2.00 7.06 -5.67
N ILE A 64 2.78 7.49 -4.68
CA ILE A 64 2.42 7.37 -3.26
C ILE A 64 1.30 8.35 -2.91
N GLU A 65 1.42 9.62 -3.30
CA GLU A 65 0.42 10.66 -3.00
C GLU A 65 -0.94 10.42 -3.67
N SER A 66 -0.94 9.82 -4.87
CA SER A 66 -2.16 9.43 -5.57
C SER A 66 -2.77 8.12 -5.07
N GLY A 67 -2.06 7.40 -4.20
CA GLY A 67 -2.48 6.12 -3.66
C GLY A 67 -2.33 4.93 -4.61
N VAL A 68 -1.56 5.07 -5.68
CA VAL A 68 -1.31 3.98 -6.63
C VAL A 68 -0.31 2.96 -6.07
N MET A 69 0.59 3.40 -5.18
CA MET A 69 1.63 2.55 -4.62
C MET A 69 1.92 2.92 -3.17
N GLN A 70 2.26 1.93 -2.37
CA GLN A 70 2.87 2.10 -1.05
C GLN A 70 4.10 1.21 -0.95
N ILE A 71 5.10 1.62 -0.16
CA ILE A 71 6.26 0.80 0.18
C ILE A 71 6.09 0.38 1.64
N VAL A 72 5.82 -0.90 1.87
CA VAL A 72 5.54 -1.45 3.20
C VAL A 72 6.54 -2.55 3.55
N ALA A 73 6.78 -2.73 4.85
CA ALA A 73 7.51 -3.88 5.34
C ALA A 73 6.53 -5.06 5.46
N VAL A 74 6.79 -6.15 4.74
CA VAL A 74 6.04 -7.40 4.89
C VAL A 74 6.66 -8.18 6.05
N THR A 75 5.87 -8.41 7.10
CA THR A 75 6.26 -9.26 8.22
C THR A 75 5.55 -10.61 8.10
N ASP A 76 6.17 -11.66 8.63
CA ASP A 76 5.51 -12.97 8.73
C ASP A 76 4.38 -12.87 9.77
N PRO A 77 3.10 -13.01 9.37
CA PRO A 77 1.95 -12.89 10.27
C PRO A 77 2.02 -13.86 11.45
N LEU A 78 2.57 -15.06 11.24
CA LEU A 78 2.69 -16.08 12.28
C LEU A 78 3.69 -15.66 13.37
N GLN A 79 4.73 -14.91 13.01
CA GLN A 79 5.74 -14.42 13.96
C GLN A 79 5.25 -13.23 14.78
N ILE A 80 4.20 -12.53 14.33
CA ILE A 80 3.65 -11.35 15.02
C ILE A 80 2.34 -11.63 15.77
N GLY A 81 1.95 -12.90 15.91
CA GLY A 81 0.79 -13.30 16.70
C GLY A 81 -0.50 -13.48 15.90
N LEU A 82 -0.48 -13.27 14.58
CA LEU A 82 -1.61 -13.44 13.67
C LEU A 82 -1.71 -14.89 13.19
N HIS A 83 -1.98 -15.81 14.13
CA HIS A 83 -1.98 -17.25 13.87
C HIS A 83 -3.19 -17.76 13.07
N ARG A 84 -4.17 -16.89 12.78
CA ARG A 84 -5.39 -17.22 12.03
C ARG A 84 -5.67 -16.08 11.06
N GLN A 85 -5.68 -16.41 9.78
CA GLN A 85 -6.02 -15.49 8.71
C GLN A 85 -7.08 -16.15 7.83
N ALA A 86 -8.00 -15.34 7.31
CA ALA A 86 -9.03 -15.79 6.39
C ALA A 86 -9.24 -14.73 5.33
N MET A 87 -9.43 -15.17 4.08
CA MET A 87 -9.98 -14.33 3.03
C MET A 87 -11.48 -14.60 2.96
N VAL A 88 -12.29 -13.56 3.14
CA VAL A 88 -13.74 -13.67 3.19
C VAL A 88 -14.34 -12.94 2.00
N GLY A 89 -15.03 -13.67 1.12
CA GLY A 89 -15.84 -13.08 0.07
C GLY A 89 -17.19 -12.66 0.65
N ILE A 90 -17.57 -11.39 0.49
CA ILE A 90 -18.83 -10.84 0.98
C ILE A 90 -19.68 -10.43 -0.21
N THR A 91 -20.93 -10.89 -0.24
CA THR A 91 -21.95 -10.41 -1.18
C THR A 91 -22.90 -9.49 -0.44
N THR A 92 -23.12 -8.29 -0.96
CA THR A 92 -23.94 -7.26 -0.33
C THR A 92 -25.10 -6.86 -1.23
N GLU A 93 -26.23 -6.52 -0.62
CA GLU A 93 -27.30 -5.78 -1.30
C GLU A 93 -27.14 -4.28 -0.98
N GLY A 94 -27.19 -3.41 -1.99
CA GLY A 94 -27.05 -1.96 -1.82
C GLY A 94 -25.64 -1.43 -2.11
N ASP A 95 -25.25 -0.35 -1.41
CA ASP A 95 -24.00 0.36 -1.66
C ASP A 95 -22.79 -0.36 -1.02
N VAL A 96 -21.97 -0.96 -1.86
CA VAL A 96 -20.74 -1.66 -1.50
C VAL A 96 -19.79 -0.76 -0.70
N GLN A 97 -19.72 0.53 -1.03
CA GLN A 97 -18.76 1.43 -0.41
C GLN A 97 -19.06 1.62 1.08
N SER A 98 -20.33 1.80 1.43
CA SER A 98 -20.77 1.91 2.83
C SER A 98 -20.43 0.67 3.66
N VAL A 99 -20.50 -0.53 3.07
CA VAL A 99 -20.15 -1.78 3.72
C VAL A 99 -18.63 -1.89 3.87
N ALA A 100 -17.88 -1.55 2.82
CA ALA A 100 -16.42 -1.55 2.84
C ALA A 100 -15.87 -0.58 3.91
N ASP A 101 -16.41 0.64 4.00
CA ASP A 101 -16.03 1.63 5.01
C ASP A 101 -16.32 1.11 6.43
N ALA A 102 -17.46 0.45 6.66
CA ALA A 102 -17.78 -0.14 7.96
C ALA A 102 -16.86 -1.32 8.32
N LEU A 103 -16.46 -2.15 7.34
CA LEU A 103 -15.53 -3.26 7.55
C LEU A 103 -14.10 -2.76 7.84
N ALA A 104 -13.68 -1.69 7.19
CA ALA A 104 -12.36 -1.09 7.38
C ALA A 104 -12.14 -0.51 8.80
N GLU A 105 -13.21 -0.25 9.54
CA GLU A 105 -13.15 0.20 10.95
C GLU A 105 -12.95 -0.95 11.95
N LEU A 106 -13.01 -2.21 11.52
CA LEU A 106 -12.79 -3.37 12.38
C LEU A 106 -11.28 -3.60 12.59
N ASP A 107 -10.84 -3.68 13.85
CA ASP A 107 -9.43 -3.87 14.21
C ASP A 107 -8.85 -5.19 13.64
N GLU A 108 -9.71 -6.17 13.33
CA GLU A 108 -9.33 -7.47 12.76
C GLU A 108 -9.20 -7.47 11.22
N VAL A 109 -9.59 -6.39 10.54
CA VAL A 109 -9.56 -6.29 9.08
C VAL A 109 -8.30 -5.56 8.65
N ASP A 110 -7.32 -6.32 8.18
CA ASP A 110 -6.09 -5.75 7.61
C ASP A 110 -6.34 -5.06 6.27
N TYR A 111 -7.34 -5.52 5.49
CA TYR A 111 -7.59 -5.05 4.12
C TYR A 111 -9.01 -5.36 3.61
N VAL A 112 -9.57 -4.47 2.78
CA VAL A 112 -10.85 -4.63 2.05
C VAL A 112 -10.66 -4.24 0.58
N VAL A 113 -11.23 -5.04 -0.34
CA VAL A 113 -11.24 -4.83 -1.80
C VAL A 113 -12.59 -5.08 -2.43
#